data_AF-A0A329VZI5-F1
#
_entry.id   AF-A0A329VZI5-F1
#
_cell.length_a   1.000
_cell.length_b   1.000
_cell.length_c   1.000
_cell.angle_alpha   90.00
_cell.angle_beta   90.00
_cell.angle_gamma   90.00
#
_symmetry.space_group_name_H-M   'P 1'
#
loop_
_entity.id
_entity.type
_entity.pdbx_description
1 polymer ?
#
loop_
_entity_poly.entity_id
_entity_poly.type
_entity_poly.pdbx_seq_one_letter_code
_entity_poly.pdbx_strand_id
1 'polypeptide(L)'
;MEFEVNGIQYRTAKLNVFDQLKVSRKLLPVLAGLVSDIRAVQTMAQDKNMEGALEKALPKIAQAVSDLSDEDCNAILYPCLSVVSRQHGKGWTAVFSQGVLHFDDIDLPTLLQLVARVIGDSLGNFLHALPAAETPFPPAA
;
A
#
# COMPACT_ATOMS: atom_id res chain seq x y z
N MET A 1 -13.18 -9.43 0.36
CA MET A 1 -13.92 -8.47 1.18
C MET A 1 -14.47 -7.39 0.27
N GLU A 2 -15.71 -6.93 0.50
CA GLU A 2 -16.37 -5.92 -0.35
C GLU A 2 -16.25 -4.52 0.29
N PHE A 3 -16.16 -3.49 -0.55
CA PHE A 3 -16.00 -2.09 -0.14
C PHE A 3 -16.46 -1.16 -1.28
N GLU A 4 -16.54 0.14 -1.00
CA GLU A 4 -16.97 1.15 -1.98
C GLU A 4 -15.87 2.20 -2.15
N VAL A 5 -15.64 2.63 -3.40
CA VAL A 5 -14.80 3.78 -3.74
C VAL A 5 -15.57 4.59 -4.79
N ASN A 6 -15.76 5.89 -4.54
CA ASN A 6 -16.44 6.80 -5.46
C ASN A 6 -17.83 6.30 -5.95
N GLY A 7 -18.64 5.69 -5.07
CA GLY A 7 -19.96 5.16 -5.45
C GLY A 7 -19.94 3.84 -6.23
N ILE A 8 -18.76 3.25 -6.43
CA ILE A 8 -18.58 1.99 -7.14
C ILE A 8 -18.20 0.89 -6.14
N GLN A 9 -18.90 -0.25 -6.25
CA GLN A 9 -18.65 -1.41 -5.41
C GLN A 9 -17.46 -2.23 -5.94
N TYR A 10 -16.51 -2.51 -5.06
CA TYR A 10 -15.34 -3.35 -5.31
C TYR A 10 -15.29 -4.50 -4.33
N ARG A 11 -14.55 -5.55 -4.69
CA ARG A 11 -14.16 -6.61 -3.78
C ARG A 11 -12.73 -7.04 -3.99
N THR A 12 -12.07 -7.42 -2.91
CA THR A 12 -10.73 -7.98 -2.89
C THR A 12 -10.75 -9.46 -2.52
N ALA A 13 -9.82 -10.24 -3.05
CA ALA A 13 -9.37 -11.48 -2.43
C ALA A 13 -8.04 -11.25 -1.70
N LYS A 14 -7.65 -12.16 -0.80
CA LYS A 14 -6.31 -12.14 -0.20
C LYS A 14 -5.27 -12.53 -1.24
N LEU A 15 -4.12 -11.88 -1.22
CA LEU A 15 -2.95 -12.34 -1.94
C LEU A 15 -2.56 -13.75 -1.47
N ASN A 16 -2.05 -14.58 -2.37
CA ASN A 16 -1.42 -15.84 -1.96
C ASN A 16 -0.12 -15.56 -1.20
N VAL A 17 0.38 -16.54 -0.45
CA VAL A 17 1.55 -16.36 0.43
C VAL A 17 2.85 -15.96 -0.31
N PHE A 18 3.03 -16.38 -1.57
CA PHE A 18 4.19 -15.99 -2.36
C PHE A 18 4.10 -14.53 -2.81
N ASP A 19 2.93 -14.09 -3.25
CA ASP A 19 2.69 -12.69 -3.58
C ASP A 19 2.76 -11.80 -2.33
N GLN A 20 2.27 -12.27 -1.19
CA GLN A 20 2.46 -11.56 0.08
C GLN A 20 3.94 -11.36 0.41
N LEU A 21 4.77 -12.40 0.27
CA LEU A 21 6.22 -12.31 0.49
C LEU A 21 6.90 -11.39 -0.53
N LYS A 22 6.52 -11.47 -1.80
CA LYS A 22 7.07 -10.63 -2.87
C LYS A 22 6.74 -9.16 -2.63
N VAL A 23 5.47 -8.86 -2.40
CA VAL A 23 4.98 -7.51 -2.12
C VAL A 23 5.62 -6.97 -0.83
N SER A 24 5.66 -7.76 0.25
CA SER A 24 6.24 -7.31 1.52
C SER A 24 7.73 -6.99 1.40
N ARG A 25 8.52 -7.78 0.66
CA ARG A 25 9.95 -7.52 0.43
C ARG A 25 10.22 -6.19 -0.27
N LYS A 26 9.32 -5.74 -1.14
CA LYS A 26 9.46 -4.47 -1.88
C LYS A 26 8.85 -3.29 -1.11
N LEU A 27 7.76 -3.53 -0.39
CA LEU A 27 7.06 -2.51 0.38
C LEU A 27 7.78 -2.16 1.70
N LEU A 28 8.37 -3.14 2.38
CA LEU A 28 8.99 -2.92 3.69
C LEU A 28 10.12 -1.88 3.71
N PRO A 29 11.09 -1.88 2.77
CA PRO A 29 12.13 -0.85 2.73
C PRO A 29 11.55 0.56 2.59
N VAL A 30 10.52 0.71 1.75
CA VAL A 30 9.79 1.96 1.55
C VAL A 30 9.12 2.40 2.84
N LEU A 31 8.43 1.49 3.53
CA LEU A 31 7.78 1.78 4.82
C LEU A 31 8.80 2.11 5.91
N ALA A 32 9.92 1.38 6.00
CA ALA A 32 10.97 1.59 6.99
C ALA A 32 11.57 2.99 6.90
N GLY A 33 11.77 3.49 5.67
CA GLY A 33 12.21 4.87 5.42
C GLY A 33 11.20 5.94 5.86
N LEU A 34 9.96 5.56 6.17
CA LEU A 34 8.86 6.45 6.56
C LEU A 34 8.41 6.28 8.03
N VAL A 35 8.82 5.23 8.76
CA VAL A 35 8.29 4.93 10.12
C VAL A 35 8.55 6.06 11.13
N SER A 36 9.75 6.62 11.14
CA SER A 36 10.09 7.75 12.02
C SER A 36 9.23 9.00 11.71
N ASP A 37 8.93 9.18 10.43
CA ASP A 37 8.20 10.33 9.91
C ASP A 37 6.69 10.18 10.08
N ILE A 38 6.13 8.96 9.98
CA ILE A 38 4.71 8.68 10.26
C ILE A 38 4.37 9.01 11.71
N ARG A 39 5.25 8.70 12.67
CA ARG A 39 5.05 9.10 14.07
C ARG A 39 5.13 10.62 14.23
N ALA A 40 6.08 11.28 13.57
CA ALA A 40 6.20 12.74 13.59
C ALA A 40 4.97 13.43 12.97
N VAL A 41 4.46 12.91 11.86
CA VAL A 41 3.23 13.35 11.18
C VAL A 41 2.01 13.10 12.05
N GLN A 42 1.89 11.95 12.72
CA GLN A 42 0.78 11.68 13.66
C GLN A 42 0.76 12.68 14.81
N THR A 43 1.91 13.00 15.40
CA THR A 43 2.01 14.00 16.46
C THR A 43 1.62 15.39 15.96
N MET A 44 2.10 15.80 14.77
CA MET A 44 1.79 17.11 14.18
C MET A 44 0.33 17.23 13.69
N ALA A 45 -0.27 16.12 13.25
CA ALA A 45 -1.67 16.06 12.86
C ALA A 45 -2.62 16.19 14.07
N GLN A 46 -2.23 15.67 15.24
CA GLN A 46 -2.96 15.90 16.50
C GLN A 46 -2.95 17.38 16.90
N ASP A 47 -1.87 18.11 16.57
CA ASP A 47 -1.74 19.56 16.79
C ASP A 47 -2.44 20.43 15.72
N LYS A 48 -3.26 19.82 14.85
CA LYS A 48 -3.94 20.48 13.70
C LYS A 48 -2.99 21.16 12.70
N ASN A 49 -1.68 20.91 12.77
CA ASN A 49 -0.71 21.44 11.82
C ASN A 49 -0.50 20.45 10.66
N MET A 50 -1.58 20.24 9.90
CA MET A 50 -1.58 19.30 8.78
C MET A 50 -0.65 19.74 7.65
N GLU A 51 -0.45 21.05 7.50
CA GLU A 51 0.40 21.66 6.48
C GLU A 51 1.90 21.41 6.77
N GLY A 52 2.35 21.67 8.00
CA GLY A 52 3.72 21.36 8.41
C GLY A 52 4.03 19.86 8.47
N ALA A 53 3.01 19.03 8.70
CA ALA A 53 3.15 17.57 8.62
C ALA A 53 3.37 17.12 7.17
N LEU A 54 2.63 17.70 6.22
CA LEU A 54 2.76 17.39 4.80
C LEU A 54 4.10 17.87 4.23
N GLU A 55 4.55 19.08 4.59
CA GLU A 55 5.86 19.60 4.16
C GLU A 55 7.04 18.70 4.56
N LYS A 56 6.95 18.03 5.72
CA LYS A 56 7.98 17.08 6.18
C LYS A 56 7.88 15.72 5.50
N ALA A 57 6.65 15.27 5.20
CA ALA A 57 6.43 13.98 4.55
C ALA A 57 6.72 14.01 3.04
N LEU A 58 6.44 15.14 2.36
CA LEU A 58 6.48 15.24 0.91
C LEU A 58 7.86 14.91 0.30
N PRO A 59 9.00 15.41 0.81
CA PRO A 59 10.32 15.06 0.28
C PRO A 59 10.64 13.57 0.41
N LYS A 60 10.16 12.93 1.49
CA LYS A 60 10.38 11.50 1.76
C LYS A 60 9.51 10.62 0.87
N ILE A 61 8.25 11.02 0.65
CA ILE A 61 7.38 10.39 -0.34
C ILE A 61 8.00 10.53 -1.73
N ALA A 62 8.48 11.72 -2.09
CA ALA A 62 9.14 11.95 -3.38
C ALA A 62 10.40 11.08 -3.54
N GLN A 63 11.22 10.95 -2.50
CA GLN A 63 12.40 10.09 -2.52
C GLN A 63 12.01 8.62 -2.65
N ALA A 64 11.06 8.14 -1.84
CA ALA A 64 10.57 6.77 -1.90
C ALA A 64 10.01 6.42 -3.28
N VAL A 65 9.23 7.33 -3.87
CA VAL A 65 8.70 7.19 -5.24
C VAL A 65 9.83 7.21 -6.28
N SER A 66 10.89 7.99 -6.07
CA SER A 66 12.04 8.04 -6.98
C SER A 66 12.94 6.81 -6.89
N ASP A 67 13.04 6.19 -5.71
CA ASP A 67 13.84 4.98 -5.48
C ASP A 67 13.15 3.71 -6.00
N LEU A 68 11.83 3.77 -6.20
CA LEU A 68 11.04 2.68 -6.75
C LEU A 68 11.23 2.60 -8.27
N SER A 69 11.90 1.55 -8.73
CA SER A 69 11.96 1.24 -10.16
C SER A 69 10.58 0.89 -10.72
N ASP A 70 10.37 1.05 -12.03
CA ASP A 70 9.14 0.62 -12.70
C ASP A 70 8.85 -0.88 -12.45
N GLU A 71 9.90 -1.71 -12.41
CA GLU A 71 9.79 -3.13 -12.09
C GLU A 71 9.28 -3.36 -10.66
N ASP A 72 9.79 -2.60 -9.69
CA ASP A 72 9.39 -2.70 -8.29
C ASP A 72 7.96 -2.20 -8.07
N CYS A 73 7.57 -1.12 -8.74
CA CYS A 73 6.20 -0.64 -8.79
C CYS A 73 5.27 -1.74 -9.33
N ASN A 74 5.58 -2.32 -10.48
CA ASN A 74 4.77 -3.38 -11.08
C ASN A 74 4.73 -4.64 -10.21
N ALA A 75 5.82 -4.98 -9.53
CA ALA A 75 5.89 -6.09 -8.60
C ALA A 75 4.96 -5.95 -7.38
N ILE A 76 4.54 -4.72 -7.04
CA ILE A 76 3.56 -4.42 -5.99
C ILE A 76 2.15 -4.27 -6.59
N LEU A 77 2.00 -3.43 -7.61
CA LEU A 77 0.71 -3.03 -8.16
C LEU A 77 0.00 -4.21 -8.83
N TYR A 78 0.71 -5.00 -9.65
CA TYR A 78 0.06 -6.04 -10.46
C TYR A 78 -0.53 -7.18 -9.59
N PRO A 79 0.20 -7.75 -8.62
CA PRO A 79 -0.40 -8.73 -7.72
C PRO A 79 -1.58 -8.16 -6.95
N CYS A 80 -1.46 -6.93 -6.43
CA CYS A 80 -2.54 -6.29 -5.67
C CYS A 80 -3.79 -6.09 -6.52
N LEU A 81 -3.66 -5.56 -7.73
CA LEU A 81 -4.79 -5.30 -8.62
C LEU A 81 -5.39 -6.60 -9.19
N SER A 82 -4.59 -7.66 -9.35
CA SER A 82 -5.06 -8.97 -9.87
C SER A 82 -6.14 -9.63 -9.01
N VAL A 83 -6.18 -9.30 -7.70
CA VAL A 83 -7.16 -9.82 -6.75
C VAL A 83 -8.35 -8.89 -6.53
N VAL A 84 -8.46 -7.81 -7.32
CA VAL A 84 -9.56 -6.84 -7.24
C VAL A 84 -10.58 -7.11 -8.33
N SER A 85 -11.85 -7.13 -7.95
CA SER A 85 -12.97 -7.14 -8.88
C SER A 85 -13.90 -5.96 -8.60
N ARG A 86 -14.50 -5.42 -9.65
CA ARG A 86 -15.54 -4.38 -9.61
C ARG A 86 -16.89 -5.01 -9.88
N GLN A 87 -17.93 -4.54 -9.20
CA GLN A 87 -19.29 -4.93 -9.53
C GLN A 87 -19.67 -4.34 -10.88
N HIS A 88 -20.08 -5.21 -11.81
CA HIS A 88 -20.47 -4.81 -13.16
C HIS A 88 -21.71 -5.61 -13.59
N GLY A 89 -22.82 -4.91 -13.79
CA GLY A 89 -24.12 -5.53 -14.01
C GLY A 89 -24.53 -6.41 -12.83
N LYS A 90 -24.78 -7.70 -13.08
CA LYS A 90 -25.15 -8.69 -12.05
C LYS A 90 -23.96 -9.48 -11.50
N GLY A 91 -22.74 -9.17 -11.94
CA GLY A 91 -21.55 -9.96 -11.65
C GLY A 91 -20.38 -9.11 -11.13
N TRP A 92 -19.24 -9.80 -11.02
CA TRP A 92 -17.97 -9.21 -10.60
C TRP A 92 -16.95 -9.41 -11.71
N THR A 93 -16.37 -8.31 -12.17
CA THR A 93 -15.39 -8.30 -13.27
C THR A 93 -14.03 -7.92 -12.70
N ALA A 94 -12.98 -8.62 -13.13
CA ALA A 94 -11.62 -8.30 -12.73
C ALA A 94 -11.27 -6.86 -13.15
N VAL A 95 -10.69 -6.09 -12.24
CA VAL A 95 -10.25 -4.72 -12.53
C VAL A 95 -9.00 -4.72 -13.41
N PHE A 96 -8.13 -5.71 -13.19
CA PHE A 96 -6.83 -5.80 -13.84
C PHE A 96 -6.55 -7.24 -14.26
N SER A 97 -6.14 -7.42 -15.50
CA SER A 97 -5.59 -8.70 -15.98
C SER A 97 -4.66 -8.48 -17.16
N GLN A 98 -3.69 -9.37 -17.32
CA GLN A 98 -2.72 -9.34 -18.44
C GLN A 98 -1.98 -8.00 -18.60
N GLY A 99 -1.73 -7.27 -17.51
CA GLY A 99 -1.01 -5.99 -17.56
C GLY A 99 -1.88 -4.78 -17.88
N VAL A 100 -3.20 -4.94 -17.98
CA VAL A 100 -4.12 -3.88 -18.43
C VAL A 100 -5.25 -3.69 -17.42
N LEU A 101 -5.62 -2.43 -17.20
CA LEU A 101 -6.84 -2.05 -16.47
C LEU A 101 -8.04 -2.11 -17.40
N HIS A 102 -9.11 -2.77 -16.97
CA HIS A 102 -10.33 -2.96 -17.78
C HIS A 102 -11.35 -1.83 -17.67
N PHE A 103 -11.05 -0.81 -16.87
CA PHE A 103 -11.96 0.29 -16.55
C PHE A 103 -11.23 1.63 -16.64
N ASP A 104 -11.60 2.43 -17.64
CA ASP A 104 -10.96 3.73 -17.92
C ASP A 104 -11.26 4.79 -16.86
N ASP A 105 -12.32 4.61 -16.07
CA ASP A 105 -12.70 5.50 -14.98
C ASP A 105 -11.87 5.29 -13.70
N ILE A 106 -10.95 4.33 -13.68
CA ILE A 106 -10.02 4.13 -12.56
C ILE A 106 -8.86 5.11 -12.70
N ASP A 107 -8.98 6.22 -11.98
CA ASP A 107 -7.91 7.20 -11.84
C ASP A 107 -6.84 6.75 -10.82
N LEU A 108 -5.73 7.49 -10.76
CA LEU A 108 -4.61 7.20 -9.86
C LEU A 108 -5.05 7.14 -8.38
N PRO A 109 -5.83 8.10 -7.83
CA PRO A 109 -6.35 8.00 -6.47
C PRO A 109 -7.17 6.74 -6.22
N THR A 110 -8.04 6.34 -7.14
CA THR A 110 -8.83 5.11 -7.04
C THR A 110 -7.92 3.89 -7.05
N LEU A 111 -6.98 3.81 -8.00
CA LEU A 111 -6.01 2.73 -8.09
C LEU A 111 -5.23 2.55 -6.78
N LEU A 112 -4.70 3.64 -6.23
CA LEU A 112 -3.93 3.62 -4.99
C LEU A 112 -4.80 3.17 -3.79
N GLN A 113 -6.07 3.57 -3.73
CA GLN A 113 -7.00 3.11 -2.70
C GLN A 113 -7.26 1.61 -2.80
N LEU A 114 -7.47 1.08 -4.02
CA LEU A 114 -7.67 -0.35 -4.25
C LEU A 114 -6.44 -1.15 -3.77
N VAL A 115 -5.24 -0.70 -4.14
CA VAL A 115 -3.97 -1.33 -3.73
C VAL A 115 -3.77 -1.27 -2.22
N ALA A 116 -3.98 -0.11 -1.60
CA ALA A 116 -3.88 0.06 -0.15
C ALA A 116 -4.84 -0.87 0.59
N ARG A 117 -6.06 -1.05 0.07
CA ARG A 117 -7.04 -1.97 0.65
C ARG A 117 -6.56 -3.42 0.62
N VAL A 118 -5.99 -3.86 -0.50
CA VAL A 118 -5.44 -5.22 -0.67
C VAL A 118 -4.25 -5.45 0.24
N ILE A 119 -3.34 -4.48 0.35
CA ILE A 119 -2.18 -4.52 1.25
C ILE A 119 -2.65 -4.66 2.70
N GLY A 120 -3.59 -3.82 3.15
CA GLY A 120 -4.12 -3.89 4.51
C GLY A 120 -4.74 -5.25 4.83
N ASP A 121 -5.55 -5.81 3.92
CA ASP A 121 -6.20 -7.10 4.11
C ASP A 121 -5.25 -8.30 4.05
N SER A 122 -4.23 -8.22 3.19
CA SER A 122 -3.32 -9.34 2.92
C SER A 122 -2.10 -9.33 3.85
N LEU A 123 -1.61 -8.15 4.22
CA LEU A 123 -0.39 -7.97 5.01
C LEU A 123 -0.64 -7.44 6.42
N GLY A 124 -1.88 -7.11 6.81
CA GLY A 124 -2.18 -6.54 8.12
C GLY A 124 -1.61 -7.35 9.30
N ASN A 125 -1.73 -8.68 9.28
CA ASN A 125 -1.15 -9.55 10.30
C ASN A 125 0.38 -9.49 10.34
N PHE A 126 1.02 -9.38 9.18
CA PHE A 126 2.48 -9.31 9.06
C PHE A 126 3.01 -7.95 9.52
N LEU A 127 2.37 -6.86 9.09
CA LEU A 127 2.76 -5.50 9.46
C LEU A 127 2.57 -5.24 10.97
N HIS A 128 1.53 -5.78 11.60
CA HIS A 128 1.36 -5.73 13.06
C HIS A 128 2.41 -6.55 13.82
N ALA A 129 3.00 -7.56 13.19
CA ALA A 129 4.04 -8.39 13.80
C ALA A 129 5.45 -7.80 13.66
N LEU A 130 5.62 -6.66 12.97
CA LEU A 130 6.91 -6.00 12.88
C LEU A 130 7.35 -5.51 14.28
N PRO A 131 8.58 -5.82 14.72
CA PRO A 131 9.08 -5.33 16.00
C PRO A 131 9.08 -3.80 15.99
N ALA A 132 8.40 -3.17 16.95
CA ALA A 132 8.40 -1.72 17.11
C ALA A 132 9.74 -1.16 17.62
N ALA A 133 10.71 -2.03 17.94
CA ALA A 133 12.01 -1.72 18.52
C ALA A 133 13.11 -2.56 17.85
N GLU A 134 14.27 -1.94 17.66
CA GLU A 134 15.51 -2.62 17.29
C GLU A 134 15.83 -3.66 18.37
N THR A 135 16.10 -4.90 17.95
CA THR A 135 16.66 -5.91 18.86
C THR A 135 17.99 -5.37 19.37
N PRO A 136 18.20 -5.24 20.71
CA PRO A 136 19.47 -4.76 21.23
C PRO A 136 20.61 -5.61 20.69
N PHE A 137 21.63 -4.95 20.14
CA PHE A 137 22.87 -5.64 19.77
C PHE A 137 23.44 -6.32 21.03
N PRO A 138 23.78 -7.61 20.99
CA PRO A 138 24.50 -8.23 22.09
C PRO A 138 25.80 -7.44 22.33
N PRO A 139 26.19 -7.18 23.59
CA PRO A 139 27.47 -6.55 23.86
C PRO A 139 28.59 -7.38 23.23
N ALA A 140 29.50 -6.70 22.52
CA ALA A 140 30.69 -7.35 21.98
C ALA A 140 31.44 -8.04 23.13
N ALA A 141 31.74 -9.33 22.93
CA ALA A 141 32.48 -10.16 23.88
C ALA A 141 33.97 -9.77 23.93
#